data_AF-A0A1B9QTV3-F1
#
_entry.id   AF-A0A1B9QTV3-F1
#
_cell.length_a   1.000
_cell.length_b   1.000
_cell.length_c   1.000
_cell.angle_alpha   90.00
_cell.angle_beta   90.00
_cell.angle_gamma   90.00
#
_symmetry.space_group_name_H-M   'P 1'
#
loop_
_entity.id
_entity.type
_entity.pdbx_description
1 polymer ?
#
loop_
_entity_poly.entity_id
_entity_poly.type
_entity_poly.pdbx_seq_one_letter_code
_entity_poly.pdbx_strand_id
1 'polypeptide(L)'
;LLAEKLSYFSKFSILGIWAISFASMILFALIASAIASLNELLVAPAFSVYLLFVLGIVSAKFFARKKIILTDPVAVRIAASDAGDSAAKVGKTLSEIVFLLCFYFFLFGCIFFALSPLLFWAHT
;
A
#
# COMPACT_ATOMS: atom_id res chain seq x y z
N LEU A 1 -4.06 -8.39 8.76
CA LEU A 1 -4.97 -7.37 9.34
C LEU A 1 -5.31 -6.23 8.37
N LEU A 2 -4.38 -5.35 7.95
CA LEU A 2 -4.71 -4.20 7.07
C LEU A 2 -5.35 -4.63 5.73
N ALA A 3 -4.71 -5.57 5.03
CA ALA A 3 -5.19 -6.13 3.77
C ALA A 3 -6.57 -6.82 3.89
N GLU A 4 -6.89 -7.33 5.09
CA GLU A 4 -8.14 -8.02 5.39
C GLU A 4 -9.26 -7.01 5.66
N LYS A 5 -8.98 -5.98 6.46
CA LYS A 5 -9.91 -4.86 6.71
C LYS A 5 -10.24 -4.08 5.44
N LEU A 6 -9.32 -4.02 4.49
CA LEU A 6 -9.49 -3.36 3.19
C LEU A 6 -9.69 -4.35 2.04
N SER A 7 -10.08 -5.60 2.35
CA SER A 7 -10.32 -6.65 1.37
C SER A 7 -11.37 -6.29 0.33
N TYR A 8 -12.29 -5.38 0.63
CA TYR A 8 -13.25 -4.83 -0.34
C TYR A 8 -12.55 -4.31 -1.62
N PHE A 9 -11.39 -3.67 -1.47
CA PHE A 9 -10.63 -3.10 -2.59
C PHE A 9 -9.95 -4.15 -3.48
N SER A 10 -9.86 -5.41 -3.03
CA SER A 10 -9.30 -6.50 -3.83
C SER A 10 -10.05 -6.76 -5.15
N LYS A 11 -11.34 -6.45 -5.18
CA LYS A 11 -12.25 -6.69 -6.30
C LYS A 11 -12.09 -5.66 -7.44
N PHE A 12 -11.50 -4.50 -7.15
CA PHE A 12 -11.34 -3.43 -8.12
C PHE A 12 -10.17 -3.70 -9.08
N SER A 13 -10.23 -3.16 -10.30
CA SER A 13 -9.12 -3.25 -11.25
C SER A 13 -7.89 -2.46 -10.76
N ILE A 14 -6.72 -2.70 -11.36
CA ILE A 14 -5.49 -1.90 -11.05
C ILE A 14 -5.78 -0.43 -11.27
N LEU A 15 -6.33 -0.11 -12.45
CA LEU A 15 -6.68 1.26 -12.82
C LEU A 15 -7.69 1.86 -11.85
N GLY A 16 -8.66 1.08 -11.38
CA GLY A 16 -9.60 1.51 -10.34
C GLY A 16 -8.90 1.85 -9.03
N ILE A 17 -7.93 1.05 -8.59
CA ILE A 17 -7.15 1.34 -7.38
C ILE A 17 -6.29 2.60 -7.55
N TRP A 18 -5.67 2.79 -8.71
CA TRP A 18 -4.93 4.01 -9.01
C TRP A 18 -5.84 5.23 -9.02
N ALA A 19 -7.02 5.14 -9.64
CA ALA A 19 -8.00 6.22 -9.66
C ALA A 19 -8.51 6.56 -8.25
N ILE A 20 -8.80 5.55 -7.42
CA ILE A 20 -9.22 5.75 -6.03
C ILE A 20 -8.08 6.40 -5.23
N SER A 21 -6.85 5.92 -5.39
CA SER A 21 -5.68 6.48 -4.70
C SER A 21 -5.47 7.95 -5.10
N PHE A 22 -5.56 8.26 -6.39
CA PHE A 22 -5.43 9.61 -6.92
C PHE A 22 -6.56 10.54 -6.45
N ALA A 23 -7.82 10.10 -6.53
CA ALA A 23 -8.95 10.87 -6.04
C ALA A 23 -8.85 11.12 -4.52
N SER A 24 -8.44 10.11 -3.76
CA SER A 24 -8.23 10.24 -2.32
C SER A 24 -7.10 11.19 -1.97
N MET A 25 -6.07 11.31 -2.82
CA MET A 25 -4.98 12.28 -2.65
C MET A 25 -5.48 13.72 -2.79
N ILE A 26 -6.32 13.99 -3.80
CA ILE A 26 -6.94 15.31 -4.00
C ILE A 26 -7.83 15.65 -2.82
N LEU A 27 -8.67 14.70 -2.38
CA LEU A 27 -9.53 14.89 -1.23
C LEU A 27 -8.71 15.15 0.05
N PHE A 28 -7.62 14.40 0.24
CA PHE A 28 -6.72 14.61 1.37
C PHE A 28 -6.07 16.00 1.33
N ALA A 29 -5.66 16.51 0.16
CA ALA A 29 -5.09 17.86 0.06
C ALA A 29 -6.06 18.95 0.55
N LEU A 30 -7.36 18.81 0.21
CA LEU A 30 -8.40 19.71 0.69
C LEU A 30 -8.60 19.59 2.21
N ILE A 31 -8.66 18.36 2.73
CA ILE A 31 -8.81 18.09 4.17
C ILE A 31 -7.58 18.60 4.94
N ALA A 32 -6.37 18.37 4.43
CA ALA A 32 -5.12 18.79 5.06
C ALA A 32 -5.04 20.31 5.22
N SER A 33 -5.53 21.07 4.24
CA SER A 33 -5.65 22.53 4.36
C SER A 33 -6.60 22.94 5.50
N ALA A 34 -7.73 22.25 5.66
CA ALA A 34 -8.65 22.48 6.77
C ALA A 34 -8.09 22.03 8.13
N ILE A 35 -7.28 20.97 8.17
CA ILE A 35 -6.58 20.54 9.40
C ILE A 35 -5.51 21.56 9.78
N ALA A 36 -4.75 22.05 8.81
CA ALA A 36 -3.70 23.04 9.05
C ALA A 36 -4.25 24.34 9.64
N SER A 37 -5.43 24.79 9.21
CA SER A 37 -6.07 25.99 9.76
C SER A 37 -6.55 25.83 11.21
N LEU A 38 -6.76 24.60 11.67
CA LEU A 38 -7.08 24.30 13.08
C LEU A 38 -5.81 24.15 13.91
N ASN A 39 -4.88 23.32 13.45
CA ASN A 39 -3.58 23.13 14.07
C ASN A 39 -2.62 22.46 13.08
N GLU A 40 -1.56 23.17 12.70
CA GLU A 40 -0.53 22.68 11.78
C GLU A 40 0.14 21.38 12.24
N LEU A 41 0.25 21.16 13.55
CA LEU A 41 0.85 19.93 14.11
C LEU A 41 0.02 18.68 13.78
N LEU A 42 -1.29 18.80 13.51
CA LEU A 42 -2.16 17.67 13.19
C LEU A 42 -2.02 17.19 11.74
N VAL A 43 -1.38 17.98 10.87
CA VAL A 43 -1.22 17.66 9.45
C VAL A 43 -0.37 16.40 9.25
N ALA A 44 0.71 16.25 10.01
CA ALA A 44 1.60 15.10 9.91
C ALA A 44 0.93 13.77 10.37
N PRO A 45 0.25 13.71 11.53
CA PRO A 45 -0.58 12.56 11.88
C PRO A 45 -1.68 12.26 10.85
N ALA A 46 -2.34 13.27 10.30
CA ALA A 46 -3.35 13.07 9.25
C ALA A 46 -2.74 12.45 7.98
N PHE A 47 -1.53 12.89 7.60
CA PHE A 47 -0.79 12.32 6.49
C PHE A 47 -0.41 10.84 6.74
N SER A 48 -0.02 10.50 7.98
CA SER A 48 0.22 9.10 8.37
C SER A 48 -1.04 8.25 8.18
N VAL A 49 -2.22 8.73 8.58
CA VAL A 49 -3.47 7.98 8.42
C VAL A 49 -3.77 7.75 6.93
N TYR A 50 -3.58 8.77 6.10
CA TYR A 50 -3.74 8.66 4.65
C TYR A 50 -2.77 7.64 4.03
N LEU A 51 -1.48 7.68 4.40
CA LEU A 51 -0.50 6.71 3.91
C LEU A 51 -0.85 5.27 4.31
N LEU A 52 -1.31 5.04 5.54
CA LEU A 52 -1.78 3.72 5.98
C LEU A 52 -2.98 3.24 5.17
N PHE A 53 -3.90 4.14 4.81
CA PHE A 53 -5.04 3.81 3.95
C PHE A 53 -4.58 3.36 2.56
N VAL A 54 -3.73 4.13 1.89
CA VAL A 54 -3.18 3.78 0.56
C VAL A 54 -2.42 2.46 0.63
N LEU A 55 -1.56 2.29 1.63
CA LEU A 55 -0.79 1.07 1.86
C LEU A 55 -1.71 -0.15 2.04
N GLY A 56 -2.81 0.03 2.75
CA GLY A 56 -3.84 -0.97 2.96
C GLY A 56 -4.56 -1.39 1.68
N ILE A 57 -4.92 -0.44 0.81
CA ILE A 57 -5.55 -0.75 -0.48
C ILE A 57 -4.58 -1.53 -1.38
N VAL A 58 -3.34 -1.06 -1.51
CA VAL A 58 -2.33 -1.68 -2.37
C VAL A 58 -2.00 -3.08 -1.87
N SER A 59 -1.83 -3.26 -0.55
CA SER A 59 -1.61 -4.58 0.06
C SER A 59 -2.79 -5.53 -0.15
N ALA A 60 -4.04 -5.07 0.02
CA ALA A 60 -5.23 -5.89 -0.23
C ALA A 60 -5.25 -6.42 -1.68
N LYS A 61 -4.90 -5.58 -2.66
CA LYS A 61 -4.84 -6.02 -4.06
C LYS A 61 -3.67 -6.95 -4.35
N PHE A 62 -2.50 -6.67 -3.77
CA PHE A 62 -1.31 -7.51 -3.91
C PHE A 62 -1.59 -8.94 -3.40
N PHE A 63 -2.13 -9.07 -2.19
CA PHE A 63 -2.46 -10.37 -1.60
C PHE A 63 -3.61 -11.09 -2.32
N ALA A 64 -4.59 -10.36 -2.88
CA ALA A 64 -5.65 -10.96 -3.68
C ALA A 64 -5.15 -11.60 -4.98
N ARG A 65 -4.14 -11.01 -5.64
CA ARG A 65 -3.52 -11.59 -6.84
C ARG A 65 -2.73 -12.85 -6.54
N LYS A 66 -2.10 -12.94 -5.36
CA LYS A 66 -1.35 -14.14 -4.98
C LYS A 66 -2.21 -15.41 -4.94
N LYS A 67 -3.53 -15.30 -4.68
CA LYS A 67 -4.46 -16.43 -4.77
C LYS A 67 -4.77 -16.87 -6.22
N ILE A 68 -4.64 -15.98 -7.20
CA ILE A 68 -5.13 -16.20 -8.58
C ILE A 68 -4.02 -16.77 -9.50
N ILE A 69 -2.75 -16.44 -9.24
CA ILE A 69 -1.63 -16.86 -10.12
C ILE A 69 -1.37 -18.38 -10.07
N LEU A 70 -1.82 -19.08 -9.03
CA LEU A 70 -1.67 -20.54 -8.90
C LEU A 70 -2.80 -21.36 -9.54
N THR A 71 -3.86 -20.70 -10.03
CA THR A 71 -5.08 -21.38 -10.53
C THR A 71 -5.32 -21.22 -12.02
N ASP A 72 -4.48 -20.48 -12.74
CA ASP A 72 -4.65 -20.30 -14.19
C ASP A 72 -4.07 -21.51 -14.95
N PRO A 73 -4.89 -22.33 -15.66
CA PRO A 73 -4.43 -23.54 -16.34
C PRO A 73 -3.34 -23.26 -17.38
N VAL A 74 -3.32 -22.03 -17.91
CA VAL A 74 -2.31 -21.56 -18.86
C VAL A 74 -0.97 -21.32 -18.17
N ALA A 75 -0.97 -20.76 -16.96
CA ALA A 75 0.25 -20.59 -16.15
C ALA A 75 0.81 -21.93 -15.67
N VAL A 76 -0.05 -22.91 -15.38
CA VAL A 76 0.34 -24.29 -15.04
C VAL A 76 0.96 -25.00 -16.26
N ARG A 77 0.42 -24.80 -17.46
CA ARG A 77 1.00 -25.34 -18.71
C ARG A 77 2.36 -24.73 -19.07
N ILE A 78 2.56 -23.44 -18.81
CA ILE A 78 3.84 -22.76 -19.07
C ILE A 78 4.89 -23.11 -18.01
N ALA A 79 4.49 -23.28 -16.74
CA ALA A 79 5.37 -23.74 -15.67
C ALA A 79 5.81 -25.20 -15.85
N ALA A 80 4.96 -26.04 -16.46
CA ALA A 80 5.26 -27.45 -16.74
C ALA A 80 6.19 -27.68 -17.95
N SER A 81 6.57 -26.63 -18.69
CA SER A 81 7.45 -26.71 -19.87
C SER A 81 8.84 -26.10 -19.56
N ASP A 82 9.55 -26.71 -18.62
CA ASP A 82 11.02 -26.88 -18.46
C ASP A 82 12.06 -25.75 -18.78
N ALA A 83 11.67 -24.48 -18.91
CA ALA A 83 12.63 -23.36 -18.87
C ALA A 83 12.13 -22.09 -18.15
N GLY A 84 10.82 -22.00 -17.88
CA GLY A 84 10.19 -20.85 -17.20
C GLY A 84 10.23 -20.88 -15.67
N ASP A 85 10.53 -22.04 -15.08
CA ASP A 85 10.29 -22.29 -13.64
C ASP A 85 11.36 -21.66 -12.72
N SER A 86 12.55 -21.34 -13.24
CA SER A 86 13.56 -20.58 -12.49
C SER A 86 13.31 -19.07 -12.56
N ALA A 87 13.05 -18.52 -13.75
CA ALA A 87 12.84 -17.09 -13.95
C ALA A 87 11.52 -16.58 -13.35
N ALA A 88 10.42 -17.33 -13.47
CA ALA A 88 9.14 -16.97 -12.88
C ALA A 88 9.18 -17.02 -11.35
N LYS A 89 9.93 -17.97 -10.77
CA LYS A 89 10.11 -18.13 -9.33
C LYS A 89 11.01 -17.04 -8.74
N VAL A 90 12.10 -16.69 -9.43
CA VAL A 90 12.96 -15.55 -9.09
C VAL A 90 12.19 -14.22 -9.21
N GLY A 91 11.46 -14.00 -10.30
CA GLY A 91 10.66 -12.79 -10.51
C GLY A 91 9.54 -12.61 -9.48
N LYS A 92 8.85 -13.70 -9.12
CA LYS A 92 7.85 -13.70 -8.05
C LYS A 92 8.50 -13.35 -6.71
N THR A 93 9.65 -13.95 -6.39
CA THR A 93 10.38 -13.69 -5.13
C THR A 93 10.91 -12.25 -5.07
N LEU A 94 11.46 -11.72 -6.17
CA LEU A 94 11.95 -10.35 -6.26
C LEU A 94 10.80 -9.33 -6.10
N SER A 95 9.67 -9.56 -6.77
CA SER A 95 8.49 -8.68 -6.66
C SER A 95 7.94 -8.62 -5.24
N GLU A 96 8.01 -9.73 -4.51
CA GLU A 96 7.60 -9.81 -3.11
C GLU A 96 8.56 -9.06 -2.19
N ILE A 97 9.88 -9.21 -2.39
CA ILE A 97 10.90 -8.50 -1.63
C ILE A 97 10.75 -6.99 -1.83
N VAL A 98 10.60 -6.53 -3.08
CA VAL A 98 10.41 -5.11 -3.40
C VAL A 98 9.13 -4.58 -2.75
N PHE A 99 8.02 -5.33 -2.86
CA PHE A 99 6.77 -4.94 -2.22
C PHE A 99 6.90 -4.85 -0.69
N LEU A 100 7.51 -5.84 -0.05
CA LEU A 100 7.75 -5.85 1.40
C LEU A 100 8.65 -4.69 1.84
N LEU A 101 9.73 -4.42 1.08
CA LEU A 101 10.63 -3.31 1.35
C LEU A 101 9.89 -1.97 1.30
N CYS A 102 9.14 -1.72 0.22
CA CYS A 102 8.30 -0.52 0.11
C CYS A 102 7.26 -0.48 1.24
N PHE A 103 6.62 -1.61 1.54
CA PHE A 103 5.59 -1.69 2.57
C PHE A 103 6.11 -1.29 3.94
N TYR A 104 7.25 -1.85 4.36
CA TYR A 104 7.87 -1.52 5.63
C TYR A 104 8.42 -0.10 5.65
N PHE A 105 9.01 0.37 4.55
CA PHE A 105 9.49 1.75 4.45
C PHE A 105 8.36 2.76 4.68
N PHE A 106 7.22 2.59 4.00
CA PHE A 106 6.05 3.45 4.19
C PHE A 106 5.43 3.30 5.58
N LEU A 107 5.38 2.07 6.12
CA LEU A 107 4.87 1.83 7.48
C LEU A 107 5.72 2.54 8.54
N PHE A 108 7.05 2.44 8.43
CA PHE A 108 7.97 3.19 9.31
C PHE A 108 7.76 4.69 9.16
N GLY A 109 7.66 5.20 7.93
CA GLY A 109 7.35 6.61 7.68
C GLY A 109 6.07 7.08 8.38
N CYS A 110 5.00 6.28 8.35
CA CYS A 110 3.76 6.56 9.07
C CYS A 110 3.99 6.75 10.56
N ILE A 111 4.77 5.87 11.20
CA ILE A 111 5.08 5.97 12.63
C ILE A 111 5.81 7.29 12.94
N PHE A 112 6.78 7.68 12.11
CA PHE A 112 7.49 8.95 12.29
C PHE A 112 6.57 10.17 12.13
N PHE A 113 5.70 10.19 11.12
CA PHE A 113 4.75 11.28 10.91
C PHE A 113 3.68 11.36 12.01
N ALA A 114 3.24 10.22 12.54
CA ALA A 114 2.29 10.19 13.66
C ALA A 114 2.91 10.71 14.96
N LEU A 115 4.18 10.41 15.20
CA LEU A 115 4.91 10.81 16.40
C LEU A 115 5.57 12.20 16.28
N SER A 116 5.58 12.81 15.09
CA SER A 116 6.22 14.11 14.88
C SER A 116 5.73 15.23 15.81
N PRO A 117 4.43 15.31 16.20
CA PRO A 117 3.99 16.33 17.14
C PRO A 117 4.55 16.12 18.55
N LEU A 118 4.71 14.87 18.98
CA LEU A 118 5.29 14.52 20.28
C LEU A 118 6.79 14.83 20.32
N LEU A 119 7.49 14.58 19.21
CA LEU A 119 8.90 14.95 19.07
C LEU A 119 9.09 16.47 19.11
N PHE A 120 8.19 17.21 18.46
CA PHE A 120 8.21 18.68 18.50
C PHE A 120 7.96 19.17 19.93
N TRP A 121 6.97 18.62 20.62
CA TRP A 121 6.64 19.00 22.00
C TRP A 121 7.74 18.63 23.01
N ALA A 122 8.48 17.54 22.80
CA ALA A 122 9.60 17.16 23.66
C ALA A 122 10.84 18.05 23.48
N HIS A 123 10.93 18.78 22.36
CA HIS A 123 12.05 19.66 22.02
C HIS A 123 11.77 21.16 22.25
N THR A 124 10.54 21.52 22.62
CA THR A 124 10.12 22.87 23.03
C THR A 124 10.00 22.97 24.55
#